data_AF-A0A3A9SWH9-F1
#
_entry.id   AF-A0A3A9SWH9-F1
#
_cell.length_a   1.000
_cell.length_b   1.000
_cell.length_c   1.000
_cell.angle_alpha   90.00
_cell.angle_beta   90.00
_cell.angle_gamma   90.00
#
_symmetry.space_group_name_H-M   'P 1'
#
loop_
_entity.id
_entity.type
_entity.pdbx_description
1 polymer ?
#
loop_
_entity_poly.entity_id
_entity_poly.type
_entity_poly.pdbx_seq_one_letter_code
_entity_poly.pdbx_strand_id
1 'polypeptide(L)'
;MKCPFCGKDDTRVIDSRPADENTSIRRRRVCDSCGKRFTTYEKVETIPLIVIKKGDVREPYDRAKIEAGVFRACHKRPVSAEQITKLVDSVETEVFNMEQKEIPSRAIGEIVMDKMKNLDPVAYVRFASVYREFKDVNTFMDELKSVLRKEADGTITDTTDKNTPLLKKE
;
A
#
# COMPACT_ATOMS: atom_id res chain seq x y z
N MET A 1 12.00 -20.88 -26.41
CA MET A 1 12.86 -19.68 -26.24
C MET A 1 13.92 -19.75 -27.32
N LYS A 2 14.00 -18.72 -28.19
CA LYS A 2 14.89 -18.72 -29.35
C LYS A 2 16.36 -18.65 -28.95
N CYS A 3 17.21 -19.40 -29.64
CA CYS A 3 18.65 -19.30 -29.49
C CYS A 3 19.13 -17.92 -29.95
N PRO A 4 19.86 -17.15 -29.13
CA PRO A 4 20.35 -15.82 -29.50
C PRO A 4 21.42 -15.86 -30.60
N PHE A 5 21.96 -17.04 -30.93
CA PHE A 5 23.04 -17.18 -31.91
C PHE A 5 22.57 -17.67 -33.29
N CYS A 6 21.54 -18.50 -33.36
CA CYS A 6 21.06 -19.08 -34.62
C CYS A 6 19.55 -18.91 -34.84
N GLY A 7 18.82 -18.31 -33.90
CA GLY A 7 17.39 -17.98 -34.02
C GLY A 7 16.41 -19.16 -33.91
N LYS A 8 16.89 -20.41 -33.84
CA LYS A 8 16.06 -21.62 -33.72
C LYS A 8 15.51 -21.81 -32.30
N ASP A 9 14.40 -22.51 -32.18
CA ASP A 9 13.69 -22.71 -30.90
C ASP A 9 14.19 -23.89 -30.05
N ASP A 10 15.07 -24.73 -30.61
CA ASP A 10 15.62 -25.92 -29.95
C ASP A 10 16.67 -25.53 -28.91
N THR A 11 16.21 -25.18 -27.70
CA THR A 11 17.08 -24.87 -26.56
C THR A 11 16.61 -25.59 -25.30
N ARG A 12 17.52 -26.31 -24.64
CA ARG A 12 17.26 -27.03 -23.38
C ARG A 12 18.00 -26.41 -22.21
N VAL A 13 17.40 -26.48 -21.02
CA VAL A 13 18.01 -26.05 -19.75
C VAL A 13 18.95 -27.14 -19.26
N ILE A 14 20.15 -26.77 -18.81
CA ILE A 14 21.16 -27.71 -18.30
C ILE A 14 21.57 -27.46 -16.84
N ASP A 15 21.35 -26.24 -16.32
CA ASP A 15 21.64 -25.88 -14.93
C ASP A 15 20.70 -24.74 -14.54
N SER A 16 20.15 -24.79 -13.32
CA SER A 16 19.23 -23.79 -12.78
C SER A 16 19.63 -23.49 -11.34
N ARG A 17 19.89 -22.22 -11.04
CA ARG A 17 20.32 -21.78 -9.70
C ARG A 17 19.59 -20.51 -9.28
N PRO A 18 19.26 -20.32 -7.99
CA PRO A 18 18.81 -19.04 -7.47
C PRO A 18 19.88 -17.96 -7.69
N ALA A 19 19.46 -16.73 -7.94
CA ALA A 19 20.31 -15.55 -8.09
C ALA A 19 19.58 -14.31 -7.54
N ASP A 20 20.31 -13.19 -7.37
CA ASP A 20 19.78 -11.92 -6.84
C ASP A 20 19.02 -12.12 -5.51
N GLU A 21 19.67 -12.67 -4.48
CA GLU A 21 19.05 -12.90 -3.14
C GLU A 21 17.71 -13.67 -3.20
N ASN A 22 17.63 -14.71 -4.04
CA ASN A 22 16.43 -15.52 -4.32
C ASN A 22 15.28 -14.79 -5.04
N THR A 23 15.48 -13.56 -5.53
CA THR A 23 14.46 -12.84 -6.32
C THR A 23 14.48 -13.21 -7.81
N SER A 24 15.48 -14.00 -8.25
CA SER A 24 15.59 -14.47 -9.64
C SER A 24 16.13 -15.90 -9.75
N ILE A 25 15.86 -16.53 -10.89
CA ILE A 25 16.40 -17.84 -11.25
C ILE A 25 17.30 -17.69 -12.47
N ARG A 26 18.59 -17.99 -12.29
CA ARG A 26 19.56 -18.08 -13.38
C ARG A 26 19.48 -19.48 -14.00
N ARG A 27 19.18 -19.56 -15.30
CA ARG A 27 19.18 -20.81 -16.06
C ARG A 27 20.26 -20.79 -17.13
N ARG A 28 21.10 -21.82 -17.14
CA ARG A 28 22.03 -22.10 -18.24
C ARG A 28 21.31 -22.95 -19.28
N ARG A 29 21.33 -22.52 -20.53
CA ARG A 29 20.71 -23.21 -21.67
C ARG A 29 21.77 -23.61 -22.69
N VAL A 30 21.51 -24.66 -23.44
CA VAL A 30 22.25 -25.05 -24.63
C VAL A 30 21.29 -25.15 -25.81
N CYS A 31 21.72 -24.68 -26.97
CA CYS A 31 20.97 -24.86 -28.21
C CYS A 31 21.33 -26.20 -28.85
N ASP A 32 20.35 -27.03 -29.15
CA ASP A 32 20.58 -28.34 -29.74
C ASP A 32 20.90 -28.24 -31.25
N SER A 33 20.53 -27.14 -31.92
CA SER A 33 20.86 -26.94 -33.34
C SER A 33 22.27 -26.40 -33.60
N CYS A 34 22.88 -25.65 -32.69
CA CYS A 34 24.21 -25.04 -32.89
C CYS A 34 25.23 -25.32 -31.76
N GLY A 35 24.84 -26.06 -30.72
CA GLY A 35 25.68 -26.43 -29.58
C GLY A 35 26.07 -25.29 -28.64
N LYS A 36 25.75 -24.03 -28.97
CA LYS A 36 26.14 -22.86 -28.17
C LYS A 36 25.35 -22.79 -26.86
N ARG A 37 26.05 -22.36 -25.81
CA ARG A 37 25.49 -22.20 -24.46
C ARG A 37 25.25 -20.72 -24.14
N PHE A 38 24.12 -20.41 -23.54
CA PHE A 38 23.76 -19.07 -23.09
C PHE A 38 23.06 -19.11 -21.73
N THR A 39 22.94 -17.97 -21.07
CA THR A 39 22.34 -17.84 -19.75
C THR A 39 21.11 -16.95 -19.85
N THR A 40 20.03 -17.33 -19.18
CA THR A 40 18.81 -16.54 -19.06
C THR A 40 18.50 -16.32 -17.59
N TYR A 41 17.98 -15.15 -17.26
CA TYR A 41 17.50 -14.83 -15.92
C TYR A 41 15.98 -14.76 -15.98
N GLU A 42 15.31 -15.58 -15.18
CA GLU A 42 13.89 -15.44 -14.89
C GLU A 42 13.77 -14.57 -13.65
N LYS A 43 13.00 -13.49 -13.74
CA LYS A 43 12.72 -12.58 -12.64
C LYS A 43 11.22 -12.52 -12.46
N VAL A 44 10.76 -12.36 -11.22
CA VAL A 44 9.36 -12.03 -10.97
C VAL A 44 9.12 -10.66 -11.60
N GLU A 45 8.22 -10.61 -12.58
CA GLU A 45 7.82 -9.34 -13.19
C GLU A 45 6.90 -8.61 -12.21
N THR A 46 7.46 -7.64 -11.47
CA THR A 46 6.67 -6.72 -10.67
C THR A 46 6.15 -5.63 -11.60
N ILE A 47 4.90 -5.75 -12.04
CA ILE A 47 4.22 -4.65 -12.72
C ILE A 47 4.02 -3.56 -11.67
N PRO A 48 4.66 -2.39 -11.79
CA PRO A 48 4.49 -1.33 -10.82
C PRO A 48 3.05 -0.86 -10.85
N LEU A 49 2.41 -0.76 -9.68
CA LEU A 49 1.08 -0.18 -9.57
C LEU A 49 1.12 1.27 -10.06
N ILE A 50 0.24 1.62 -10.98
CA ILE A 50 0.12 2.96 -11.53
C ILE A 50 -1.03 3.70 -10.83
N VAL A 51 -0.79 4.95 -10.47
CA VAL A 51 -1.79 5.84 -9.89
C VAL A 51 -2.24 6.87 -10.92
N ILE A 52 -3.55 6.92 -11.19
CA ILE A 52 -4.18 7.91 -12.07
C ILE A 52 -4.57 9.12 -11.23
N LYS A 53 -3.89 10.25 -11.42
CA LYS A 53 -4.17 11.52 -10.74
C LYS A 53 -5.37 12.24 -11.36
N LYS A 54 -5.86 13.25 -10.63
CA LYS A 54 -6.80 14.23 -11.15
C LYS A 54 -6.16 14.93 -12.37
N GLY A 55 -6.84 14.87 -13.52
CA GLY A 55 -6.30 15.34 -14.80
C GLY A 55 -5.68 14.25 -15.69
N ASP A 56 -5.90 12.97 -15.38
CA ASP A 56 -5.46 11.79 -16.16
C ASP A 56 -3.93 11.63 -16.28
N VAL A 57 -3.19 12.27 -15.37
CA VAL A 57 -1.75 12.08 -15.24
C VAL A 57 -1.47 10.75 -14.54
N ARG A 58 -0.70 9.88 -15.17
CA ARG A 58 -0.30 8.57 -14.63
C ARG A 58 1.09 8.65 -14.05
N GLU A 59 1.24 8.19 -12.82
CA GLU A 59 2.55 8.07 -12.17
C GLU A 59 2.65 6.73 -11.44
N PRO A 60 3.86 6.19 -11.23
CA PRO A 60 4.05 5.04 -10.35
C PRO A 60 3.56 5.35 -8.94
N TYR A 61 2.99 4.34 -8.28
CA TYR A 61 2.66 4.42 -6.87
C TYR A 61 3.92 4.77 -6.06
N ASP A 62 3.78 5.76 -5.19
CA ASP A 62 4.84 6.24 -4.31
C ASP A 62 4.28 6.38 -2.89
N ARG A 63 4.73 5.46 -2.03
CA ARG A 63 4.37 5.39 -0.62
C ARG A 63 4.68 6.68 0.13
N ALA A 64 5.80 7.35 -0.18
CA ALA A 64 6.23 8.55 0.52
C ALA A 64 5.23 9.70 0.36
N LYS A 65 4.48 9.74 -0.76
CA LYS A 65 3.41 10.73 -0.96
C LYS A 65 2.24 10.52 -0.01
N ILE A 66 1.90 9.27 0.32
CA ILE A 66 0.83 8.95 1.27
C ILE A 66 1.30 9.32 2.69
N GLU A 67 2.51 8.89 3.07
CA GLU A 67 3.09 9.22 4.39
C GLU A 67 3.14 10.73 4.61
N ALA A 68 3.63 11.50 3.63
CA ALA A 68 3.68 12.96 3.72
C ALA A 68 2.29 13.60 3.79
N GLY A 69 1.26 13.00 3.18
CA GLY A 69 -0.12 13.44 3.27
C GLY A 69 -0.72 13.22 4.66
N VAL A 70 -0.57 12.00 5.19
CA VAL A 70 -1.05 11.61 6.53
C VAL A 70 -0.32 12.41 7.61
N PHE A 71 1.00 12.53 7.51
CA PHE A 71 1.82 13.29 8.46
C PHE A 71 1.37 14.76 8.57
N ARG A 72 1.10 15.41 7.43
CA ARG A 72 0.58 16.78 7.42
C ARG A 72 -0.78 16.90 8.10
N ALA A 73 -1.67 15.93 7.90
CA ALA A 73 -2.98 15.92 8.54
C ALA A 73 -2.87 15.72 10.07
N CYS A 74 -1.95 14.86 10.51
CA CYS A 74 -1.68 14.55 11.92
C CYS A 74 -0.83 15.61 12.66
N HIS A 75 -0.44 16.71 12.00
CA HIS A 75 0.42 17.71 12.62
C HIS A 75 -0.18 18.30 13.92
N LYS A 76 0.59 18.29 15.03
CA LYS A 76 0.16 18.68 16.38
C LYS A 76 -1.03 17.86 16.94
N ARG A 77 -1.20 16.62 16.50
CA ARG A 77 -2.14 15.65 17.09
C ARG A 77 -1.39 14.63 17.94
N PRO A 78 -2.05 13.96 18.90
CA PRO A 78 -1.46 12.89 19.69
C PRO A 78 -1.37 11.59 18.88
N VAL A 79 -0.73 11.64 17.72
CA VAL A 79 -0.54 10.50 16.80
C VAL A 79 0.97 10.28 16.66
N SER A 80 1.43 9.08 17.02
CA SER A 80 2.84 8.72 16.93
C SER A 80 3.26 8.44 15.49
N ALA A 81 4.56 8.57 15.20
CA ALA A 81 5.10 8.19 13.89
C ALA A 81 4.82 6.71 13.57
N GLU A 82 4.88 5.84 14.58
CA GLU A 82 4.56 4.42 14.42
C GLU A 82 3.10 4.17 14.01
N GLN A 83 2.16 4.93 14.56
CA GLN A 83 0.75 4.86 14.15
C GLN A 83 0.56 5.30 12.70
N ILE A 84 1.30 6.32 12.25
CA ILE A 84 1.28 6.78 10.85
C ILE A 84 1.82 5.68 9.93
N THR A 85 2.97 5.09 10.27
CA THR A 85 3.56 3.98 9.49
C THR A 85 2.60 2.81 9.41
N LYS A 86 2.01 2.36 10.52
CA LYS A 86 1.02 1.27 10.55
C LYS A 86 -0.22 1.56 9.70
N LEU A 87 -0.70 2.81 9.73
CA LEU A 87 -1.81 3.22 8.89
C LEU A 87 -1.43 3.10 7.41
N VAL A 88 -0.25 3.60 7.04
CA VAL A 88 0.24 3.56 5.64
C VAL A 88 0.46 2.13 5.19
N ASP A 89 1.06 1.26 6.01
CA ASP A 89 1.20 -0.18 5.73
C ASP A 89 -0.16 -0.83 5.43
N SER A 90 -1.16 -0.47 6.23
CA SER A 90 -2.52 -0.99 6.08
C SER A 90 -3.19 -0.46 4.80
N VAL A 91 -2.92 0.78 4.39
CA VAL A 91 -3.38 1.35 3.10
C VAL A 91 -2.71 0.62 1.95
N GLU A 92 -1.40 0.48 2.02
CA GLU A 92 -0.58 -0.17 1.00
C GLU A 92 -1.03 -1.61 0.76
N THR A 93 -1.21 -2.36 1.83
CA THR A 93 -1.73 -3.74 1.78
C THR A 93 -3.09 -3.81 1.06
N GLU A 94 -4.01 -2.91 1.41
CA GLU A 94 -5.34 -2.88 0.79
C GLU A 94 -5.28 -2.49 -0.68
N VAL A 95 -4.46 -1.52 -1.03
CA VAL A 95 -4.24 -1.07 -2.41
C VAL A 95 -3.64 -2.19 -3.28
N PHE A 96 -2.65 -2.93 -2.78
CA PHE A 96 -2.06 -4.06 -3.50
C PHE A 96 -3.00 -5.27 -3.59
N ASN A 97 -3.84 -5.51 -2.58
CA ASN A 97 -4.84 -6.58 -2.58
C ASN A 97 -6.00 -6.35 -3.57
N MET A 98 -6.13 -5.15 -4.14
CA MET A 98 -7.11 -4.90 -5.21
C MET A 98 -6.73 -5.58 -6.53
N GLU A 99 -5.48 -6.07 -6.67
CA GLU A 99 -4.96 -6.73 -7.87
C GLU A 99 -5.11 -5.91 -9.16
N GLN A 100 -5.24 -4.59 -9.03
CA GLN A 100 -5.36 -3.67 -10.16
C GLN A 100 -4.00 -3.16 -10.60
N LYS A 101 -3.82 -2.99 -11.92
CA LYS A 101 -2.59 -2.39 -12.48
C LYS A 101 -2.61 -0.86 -12.42
N GLU A 102 -3.79 -0.27 -12.53
CA GLU A 102 -4.00 1.17 -12.45
C GLU A 102 -5.10 1.47 -11.41
N ILE A 103 -4.83 2.39 -10.49
CA ILE A 103 -5.76 2.81 -9.45
C ILE A 103 -5.93 4.34 -9.49
N PRO A 104 -7.16 4.85 -9.43
CA PRO A 104 -7.38 6.28 -9.26
C PRO A 104 -6.79 6.76 -7.92
N SER A 105 -6.11 7.90 -7.91
CA SER A 105 -5.67 8.56 -6.67
C SER A 105 -6.83 8.83 -5.73
N ARG A 106 -8.05 8.91 -6.30
CA ARG A 106 -9.29 8.99 -5.56
C ARG A 106 -9.46 7.76 -4.65
N ALA A 107 -9.45 6.55 -5.20
CA ALA A 107 -9.63 5.33 -4.42
C ALA A 107 -8.63 5.24 -3.24
N ILE A 108 -7.34 5.58 -3.47
CA ILE A 108 -6.32 5.59 -2.41
C ILE A 108 -6.69 6.56 -1.29
N GLY A 109 -7.12 7.78 -1.62
CA GLY A 109 -7.51 8.76 -0.61
C GLY A 109 -8.74 8.35 0.21
N GLU A 110 -9.67 7.60 -0.39
CA GLU A 110 -10.83 7.04 0.31
C GLU A 110 -10.40 5.95 1.33
N ILE A 111 -9.46 5.08 0.96
CA ILE A 111 -8.88 4.07 1.86
C ILE A 111 -8.15 4.76 3.04
N VAL A 112 -7.34 5.79 2.74
CA VAL A 112 -6.62 6.56 3.78
C VAL A 112 -7.63 7.20 4.74
N MET A 113 -8.65 7.87 4.19
CA MET A 113 -9.71 8.49 4.97
C MET A 113 -10.41 7.49 5.88
N ASP A 114 -10.75 6.30 5.38
CA ASP A 114 -11.44 5.29 6.18
C ASP A 114 -10.61 4.80 7.37
N LYS A 115 -9.32 4.54 7.16
CA LYS A 115 -8.40 4.16 8.25
C LYS A 115 -8.14 5.31 9.22
N MET A 116 -8.14 6.56 8.76
CA MET A 116 -7.93 7.74 9.61
C MET A 116 -9.12 8.05 10.53
N LYS A 117 -10.35 7.65 10.17
CA LYS A 117 -11.53 7.87 11.03
C LYS A 117 -11.34 7.28 12.42
N ASN A 118 -10.74 6.09 12.49
CA ASN A 118 -10.50 5.39 13.75
C ASN A 118 -9.24 5.87 14.49
N LEU A 119 -8.38 6.67 13.83
CA LEU A 119 -7.13 7.14 14.38
C LEU A 119 -7.29 8.49 15.09
N ASP A 120 -7.81 9.49 14.38
CA ASP A 120 -8.04 10.82 14.92
C ASP A 120 -9.07 11.58 14.07
N PRO A 121 -10.24 11.94 14.62
CA PRO A 121 -11.28 12.64 13.88
C PRO A 121 -10.82 14.00 13.31
N VAL A 122 -9.95 14.72 14.02
CA VAL A 122 -9.45 16.02 13.56
C VAL A 122 -8.48 15.86 12.38
N ALA A 123 -7.58 14.87 12.44
CA ALA A 123 -6.71 14.53 11.33
C ALA A 123 -7.54 14.10 10.12
N TYR A 124 -8.56 13.25 10.32
CA TYR A 124 -9.49 12.84 9.26
C TYR A 124 -10.05 14.06 8.52
N VAL A 125 -10.58 15.04 9.27
CA VAL A 125 -11.17 16.25 8.71
C VAL A 125 -10.16 17.07 7.91
N ARG A 126 -8.92 17.20 8.41
CA ARG A 126 -7.83 17.91 7.71
C ARG A 126 -7.38 17.20 6.43
N PHE A 127 -7.36 15.88 6.43
CA PHE A 127 -7.02 15.13 5.23
C PHE A 127 -8.15 15.23 4.20
N ALA A 128 -9.40 15.06 4.65
CA ALA A 128 -10.58 15.17 3.81
C ALA A 128 -10.71 16.56 3.17
N SER A 129 -10.29 17.63 3.85
CA SER A 129 -10.39 19.00 3.30
C SER A 129 -9.52 19.22 2.07
N VAL A 130 -8.30 18.67 2.05
CA VAL A 130 -7.39 18.74 0.91
C VAL A 130 -7.90 17.88 -0.24
N TYR A 131 -8.41 16.70 0.09
CA TYR A 131 -8.70 15.69 -0.90
C TYR A 131 -10.09 15.84 -1.56
N ARG A 132 -11.13 16.21 -0.80
CA ARG A 132 -12.49 16.41 -1.34
C ARG A 132 -12.73 17.80 -1.92
N GLU A 133 -11.78 18.73 -1.78
CA GLU A 133 -11.88 20.10 -2.27
C GLU A 133 -13.26 20.71 -1.99
N PHE A 134 -13.69 20.68 -0.72
CA PHE A 134 -15.02 21.16 -0.35
C PHE A 134 -15.21 22.59 -0.86
N LYS A 135 -16.11 22.74 -1.83
CA LYS A 135 -16.44 24.04 -2.43
C LYS A 135 -17.32 24.88 -1.51
N ASP A 136 -18.03 24.24 -0.59
CA ASP A 136 -18.97 24.86 0.32
C ASP A 136 -18.75 24.36 1.76
N VAL A 137 -18.82 25.31 2.71
CA VAL A 137 -18.74 25.09 4.16
C VAL A 137 -19.89 24.18 4.62
N ASN A 138 -21.07 24.25 3.98
CA ASN A 138 -22.19 23.39 4.34
C ASN A 138 -21.90 21.91 4.06
N THR A 139 -21.29 21.59 2.91
CA THR A 139 -20.89 20.22 2.55
C THR A 139 -19.86 19.66 3.53
N PHE A 140 -18.96 20.51 4.03
CA PHE A 140 -18.00 20.16 5.07
C PHE A 140 -18.69 19.87 6.41
N MET A 141 -19.67 20.70 6.80
CA MET A 141 -20.43 20.53 8.04
C MET A 141 -21.30 19.26 8.02
N ASP A 142 -21.89 18.90 6.88
CA ASP A 142 -22.68 17.68 6.76
C ASP A 142 -21.80 16.42 6.82
N GLU A 143 -20.59 16.47 6.25
CA GLU A 143 -19.62 15.39 6.39
C GLU A 143 -19.17 15.23 7.85
N LEU A 144 -18.89 16.34 8.54
CA LEU A 144 -18.57 16.34 9.98
C LEU A 144 -19.68 15.69 10.81
N LYS A 145 -20.95 16.03 10.55
CA LYS A 145 -22.09 15.42 11.25
C LYS A 145 -22.16 13.91 11.03
N SER A 146 -21.82 13.43 9.83
CA SER A 146 -21.83 12.00 9.52
C SER A 146 -20.73 11.21 10.25
N VAL A 147 -19.56 11.83 10.46
CA VAL A 147 -18.46 11.25 11.25
C VAL A 147 -18.84 11.21 12.73
N LEU A 148 -19.33 12.33 13.27
CA LEU A 148 -19.72 12.45 14.68
C LEU A 148 -20.90 11.55 15.06
N ARG A 149 -21.84 11.28 14.14
CA ARG A 149 -22.95 10.34 14.38
C ARG A 149 -22.48 8.88 14.50
N LYS A 150 -21.45 8.48 13.75
CA LYS A 150 -20.90 7.11 13.83
C LYS A 150 -20.18 6.83 15.15
N GLU A 151 -19.63 7.84 15.81
CA GLU A 151 -19.05 7.71 17.16
C GLU A 151 -20.13 7.48 18.24
N ALA A 152 -21.37 7.94 18.01
CA ALA A 152 -22.47 7.81 18.98
C ALA A 152 -23.16 6.43 18.94
N ASP A 153 -23.10 5.71 17.82
CA ASP A 153 -23.79 4.41 17.62
C ASP A 153 -22.85 3.19 17.78
N GLY A 154 -21.57 3.38 18.13
CA GLY A 154 -20.56 2.32 18.23
C GLY A 154 -20.18 1.95 19.68
N THR A 155 -20.62 0.77 20.11
CA THR A 155 -20.28 0.11 21.38
C THR A 155 -18.80 0.15 21.75
N ILE A 156 -18.51 0.76 22.89
CA ILE A 156 -17.24 0.66 23.61
C ILE A 156 -17.15 -0.74 24.24
N THR A 157 -16.36 -1.65 23.66
CA THR A 157 -15.83 -2.79 24.44
C THR A 157 -14.53 -2.33 25.08
N ASP A 158 -14.66 -1.85 26.31
CA ASP A 158 -13.54 -1.55 27.20
C ASP A 158 -12.85 -2.86 27.59
N THR A 159 -11.80 -3.26 26.86
CA THR A 159 -10.82 -4.23 27.37
C THR A 159 -9.80 -3.47 28.20
N THR A 160 -10.19 -3.08 29.42
CA THR A 160 -9.25 -2.75 30.48
C THR A 160 -8.75 -4.03 31.13
N ASP A 161 -7.43 -4.22 31.04
CA ASP A 161 -6.64 -5.24 31.71
C ASP A 161 -7.02 -5.43 33.18
N LYS A 162 -7.68 -6.55 33.50
CA LYS A 162 -7.71 -7.09 34.85
C LYS A 162 -6.48 -7.98 35.06
N ASN A 163 -5.35 -7.38 35.39
CA ASN A 163 -4.37 -8.08 36.23
C ASN A 163 -3.47 -7.12 37.02
N THR A 164 -3.91 -6.76 38.22
CA THR A 164 -3.01 -6.28 39.27
C THR A 164 -3.41 -7.01 40.56
N PRO A 165 -2.53 -7.84 41.14
CA PRO A 165 -2.87 -8.59 42.34
C PRO A 165 -2.92 -7.66 43.56
N LEU A 166 -4.01 -7.76 44.31
CA LEU A 166 -4.23 -7.08 45.58
C LEU A 166 -3.18 -7.53 46.61
N LEU A 167 -2.34 -6.60 47.05
CA LEU A 167 -1.64 -6.70 48.34
C LEU A 167 -2.69 -6.69 49.46
N LYS A 168 -2.93 -7.84 50.08
CA LYS A 168 -3.57 -7.91 51.39
C LYS A 168 -2.63 -7.29 52.42
N LYS A 169 -3.09 -6.21 53.06
CA LYS A 169 -2.61 -5.78 54.37
C LYS A 169 -3.60 -6.28 55.42
N GLU A 170 -3.05 -6.51 56.61
CA GLU A 170 -3.63 -7.02 57.87
C GLU A 170 -3.59 -8.54 58.03
#